data_AF-G5F3H3-F1
#
_entry.id   AF-G5F3H3-F1
#
_cell.length_a   1.000
_cell.length_b   1.000
_cell.length_c   1.000
_cell.angle_alpha   90.00
_cell.angle_beta   90.00
_cell.angle_gamma   90.00
#
_symmetry.space_group_name_H-M   'P 1'
#
loop_
_entity.id
_entity.type
_entity.pdbx_description
1 polymer ?
#
loop_
_entity_poly.entity_id
_entity_poly.type
_entity_poly.pdbx_seq_one_letter_code
_entity_poly.pdbx_strand_id
1 'polypeptide(L)'
;MPLWVLSNGLTFGNIEHFFNLMKPDEKASVCKMIVQSTNRVGSNLGYLSVDKVRVALEALVKFRNICAHDERLYCAVVGGRKQINYGRMVWHLEWFLTDAEFNEYIASLVHRLKDGIDGNEKVAAVLEPLGFTELSNQLARRWGVN
;
A
#
# COMPACT_ATOMS: atom_id res chain seq x y z
N MET A 1 9.25 14.39 25.34
CA MET A 1 9.78 13.29 24.49
C MET A 1 9.90 13.79 23.06
N PRO A 2 11.04 13.62 22.37
CA PRO A 2 11.19 14.01 20.98
C PRO A 2 10.29 13.18 20.04
N LEU A 3 9.77 13.80 18.98
CA LEU A 3 8.87 13.15 18.01
C LEU A 3 9.51 11.92 17.34
N TRP A 4 10.82 11.94 17.10
CA TRP A 4 11.55 10.81 16.51
C TRP A 4 11.61 9.58 17.43
N VAL A 5 11.63 9.78 18.76
CA VAL A 5 11.57 8.69 19.74
C VAL A 5 10.17 8.08 19.76
N LEU A 6 9.14 8.92 19.64
CA LEU A 6 7.75 8.47 19.53
C LEU A 6 7.54 7.66 18.24
N SER A 7 7.99 8.17 17.08
CA SER A 7 7.86 7.47 15.79
C SER A 7 8.44 6.06 15.80
N ASN A 8 9.51 5.81 16.55
CA ASN A 8 10.10 4.47 16.69
C ASN A 8 9.25 3.50 17.55
N GLY A 9 8.35 4.00 18.39
CA GLY A 9 7.44 3.22 19.22
C GLY A 9 5.99 3.20 18.75
N LEU A 10 5.65 3.94 17.67
CA LEU A 10 4.29 3.98 17.14
C LEU A 10 4.03 2.75 16.25
N THR A 11 2.97 2.02 16.56
CA THR A 11 2.41 1.05 15.61
C THR A 11 1.80 1.83 14.43
N PHE A 12 1.62 1.16 13.29
CA PHE A 12 0.93 1.75 12.13
C PHE A 12 -0.44 2.37 12.50
N GLY A 13 -1.19 1.77 13.43
CA GLY A 13 -2.45 2.32 13.91
C GLY A 13 -2.27 3.65 14.66
N ASN A 14 -1.23 3.78 15.47
CA ASN A 14 -0.95 5.04 16.16
C ASN A 14 -0.51 6.14 15.18
N ILE A 15 0.18 5.79 14.09
CA ILE A 15 0.55 6.73 13.01
C ILE A 15 -0.70 7.24 12.29
N GLU A 16 -1.64 6.35 11.96
CA GLU A 16 -2.93 6.74 11.36
C GLU A 16 -3.71 7.71 12.26
N HIS A 17 -3.85 7.38 13.55
CA HIS A 17 -4.53 8.24 14.51
C HIS A 17 -3.82 9.60 14.66
N PHE A 18 -2.50 9.59 14.74
CA PHE A 18 -1.70 10.82 14.82
C PHE A 18 -1.91 11.71 13.60
N PHE A 19 -1.84 11.14 12.39
CA PHE A 19 -2.12 11.89 11.16
C PHE A 19 -3.54 12.46 11.14
N ASN A 20 -4.54 11.71 11.60
CA ASN A 20 -5.92 12.18 11.63
C ASN A 20 -6.16 13.35 12.61
N LEU A 21 -5.39 13.44 13.70
CA LEU A 21 -5.50 14.51 14.70
C LEU A 21 -4.74 15.79 14.33
N MET A 22 -3.83 15.75 13.35
CA MET A 22 -3.10 16.93 12.89
C MET A 22 -4.01 18.01 12.31
N LYS A 23 -3.54 19.27 12.40
CA LYS A 23 -4.19 20.43 11.74
C LYS A 23 -4.11 20.30 10.21
N PRO A 24 -5.02 20.94 9.46
CA PRO A 24 -5.01 20.89 7.99
C PRO A 24 -3.66 21.25 7.35
N ASP A 25 -3.00 22.30 7.83
CA ASP A 25 -1.70 22.75 7.30
C ASP A 25 -0.55 21.77 7.61
N GLU A 26 -0.62 21.12 8.78
CA GLU A 26 0.33 20.08 9.18
C GLU A 26 0.17 18.84 8.31
N LYS A 27 -1.08 18.41 8.06
CA LYS A 27 -1.38 17.30 7.14
C LYS A 27 -0.85 17.56 5.73
N ALA A 28 -1.04 18.79 5.23
CA ALA A 28 -0.51 19.19 3.93
C ALA A 28 1.03 19.17 3.91
N SER A 29 1.66 19.57 5.01
CA SER A 29 3.12 19.52 5.17
C SER A 29 3.64 18.08 5.20
N VAL A 30 2.95 17.17 5.90
CA VAL A 30 3.28 15.74 5.89
C VAL A 30 3.15 15.15 4.48
N CYS A 31 2.11 15.50 3.72
CA CYS A 31 1.98 15.05 2.33
C CYS A 31 3.17 15.48 1.47
N LYS A 32 3.65 16.73 1.65
CA LYS A 32 4.86 17.22 0.96
C LYS A 32 6.11 16.45 1.40
N MET A 33 6.27 16.23 2.71
CA MET A 33 7.39 15.46 3.26
C MET A 33 7.42 14.05 2.70
N ILE A 34 6.29 13.34 2.62
CA ILE A 34 6.22 11.99 2.06
C ILE A 34 6.78 11.98 0.64
N VAL A 35 6.27 12.85 -0.25
CA VAL A 35 6.70 12.92 -1.65
C VAL A 35 8.19 13.27 -1.77
N GLN A 36 8.71 14.13 -0.89
CA GLN A 36 10.14 14.46 -0.84
C GLN A 36 10.99 13.28 -0.37
N SER A 37 10.58 12.61 0.70
CA SER A 37 11.29 11.45 1.27
C SER A 37 11.32 10.25 0.33
N THR A 38 10.27 10.04 -0.47
CA THR A 38 10.24 8.98 -1.48
C THR A 38 10.92 9.37 -2.80
N ASN A 39 11.46 10.60 -2.90
CA ASN A 39 12.02 11.16 -4.12
C ASN A 39 11.05 11.15 -5.33
N ARG A 40 9.76 11.39 -5.07
CA ARG A 40 8.69 11.34 -6.08
C ARG A 40 8.18 12.72 -6.52
N VAL A 41 8.94 13.76 -6.20
CA VAL A 41 8.63 15.14 -6.61
C VAL A 41 8.65 15.21 -8.13
N GLY A 42 7.54 15.66 -8.74
CA GLY A 42 7.41 15.74 -10.20
C GLY A 42 7.22 14.40 -10.91
N SER A 43 6.98 13.31 -10.17
CA SER A 43 6.68 12.00 -10.76
C SER A 43 5.30 11.98 -11.45
N ASN A 44 5.10 10.98 -12.32
CA ASN A 44 3.86 10.77 -13.05
C ASN A 44 2.66 10.36 -12.17
N LEU A 45 2.86 10.18 -10.86
CA LEU A 45 1.78 9.86 -9.91
C LEU A 45 0.83 11.02 -9.61
N GLY A 46 1.25 12.25 -9.95
CA GLY A 46 0.48 13.46 -9.71
C GLY A 46 0.47 13.88 -8.24
N TYR A 47 -0.54 14.68 -7.86
CA TYR A 47 -0.61 15.29 -6.53
C TYR A 47 -1.07 14.31 -5.45
N LEU A 48 -0.29 14.23 -4.36
CA LEU A 48 -0.64 13.50 -3.13
C LEU A 48 -1.49 14.39 -2.23
N SER A 49 -2.81 14.16 -2.22
CA SER A 49 -3.74 14.88 -1.35
C SER A 49 -3.84 14.25 0.03
N VAL A 50 -4.27 15.05 1.01
CA VAL A 50 -4.54 14.60 2.40
C VAL A 50 -5.55 13.45 2.42
N ASP A 51 -6.58 13.51 1.58
CA ASP A 51 -7.56 12.43 1.48
C ASP A 51 -6.96 11.12 0.96
N LYS A 52 -6.03 11.18 -0.01
CA LYS A 52 -5.32 10.00 -0.51
C LYS A 52 -4.47 9.37 0.59
N VAL A 53 -3.71 10.18 1.33
CA VAL A 53 -2.89 9.70 2.45
C VAL A 53 -3.76 9.08 3.54
N ARG A 54 -4.88 9.73 3.91
CA ARG A 54 -5.81 9.18 4.91
C ARG A 54 -6.33 7.81 4.51
N VAL A 55 -6.79 7.65 3.27
CA VAL A 55 -7.30 6.38 2.75
C VAL A 55 -6.23 5.31 2.72
N ALA A 56 -5.04 5.68 2.27
CA ALA A 56 -3.92 4.76 2.18
C ALA A 56 -3.51 4.25 3.57
N LEU A 57 -3.37 5.14 4.56
CA LEU A 57 -3.05 4.76 5.95
C LEU A 57 -4.14 3.85 6.55
N GLU A 58 -5.41 4.19 6.39
CA GLU A 58 -6.53 3.36 6.87
C GLU A 58 -6.48 1.94 6.25
N ALA A 59 -6.24 1.84 4.95
CA ALA A 59 -6.12 0.56 4.26
C ALA A 59 -4.92 -0.25 4.79
N LEU A 60 -3.76 0.38 4.92
CA LEU A 60 -2.53 -0.27 5.40
C LEU A 60 -2.69 -0.82 6.82
N VAL A 61 -3.30 -0.05 7.73
CA VAL A 61 -3.58 -0.50 9.11
C VAL A 61 -4.49 -1.73 9.11
N LYS A 62 -5.57 -1.70 8.31
CA LYS A 62 -6.52 -2.82 8.24
C LYS A 62 -5.87 -4.08 7.67
N PHE A 63 -5.13 -3.97 6.58
CA PHE A 63 -4.43 -5.11 6.00
C PHE A 63 -3.35 -5.68 6.92
N ARG A 64 -2.57 -4.82 7.60
CA ARG A 64 -1.63 -5.26 8.64
C ARG A 64 -2.33 -6.02 9.75
N ASN A 65 -3.50 -5.55 10.20
CA ASN A 65 -4.26 -6.21 11.26
C ASN A 65 -4.80 -7.57 10.82
N ILE A 66 -5.33 -7.69 9.60
CA ILE A 66 -5.72 -8.99 9.00
C ILE A 66 -4.54 -9.97 9.05
N CYS A 67 -3.35 -9.54 8.62
CA CYS A 67 -2.15 -10.38 8.68
C CYS A 67 -1.75 -10.73 10.13
N ALA A 68 -1.88 -9.80 11.08
CA ALA A 68 -1.53 -10.04 12.48
C ALA A 68 -2.52 -10.97 13.21
N HIS A 69 -3.75 -11.04 12.73
CA HIS A 69 -4.80 -11.92 13.26
C HIS A 69 -4.90 -13.26 12.53
N ASP A 70 -4.00 -13.54 11.58
CA ASP A 70 -3.99 -14.76 10.75
C ASP A 70 -5.31 -14.98 9.98
N GLU A 71 -5.92 -13.86 9.55
CA GLU A 71 -7.16 -13.86 8.79
C GLU A 71 -6.93 -14.03 7.28
N ARG A 72 -8.00 -14.36 6.55
CA ARG A 72 -7.95 -14.63 5.10
C ARG A 72 -7.75 -13.34 4.30
N LEU A 73 -6.55 -13.16 3.76
CA LEU A 73 -6.20 -12.02 2.91
C LEU A 73 -6.91 -12.01 1.55
N TYR A 74 -7.26 -13.18 1.00
CA TYR A 74 -7.65 -13.29 -0.39
C TYR A 74 -9.05 -12.77 -0.74
N CYS A 75 -9.97 -12.82 0.23
CA CYS A 75 -11.31 -12.25 0.12
C CYS A 75 -11.42 -10.93 0.88
N ALA A 76 -10.30 -10.38 1.36
CA ALA A 76 -10.30 -9.17 2.17
C ALA A 76 -10.57 -7.93 1.32
N VAL A 77 -11.59 -7.17 1.73
CA VAL A 77 -11.92 -5.88 1.16
C VAL A 77 -12.14 -4.88 2.30
N VAL A 78 -11.42 -3.77 2.25
CA VAL A 78 -11.43 -2.73 3.29
C VAL A 78 -11.88 -1.37 2.74
N GLY A 79 -12.08 -0.39 3.62
CA GLY A 79 -12.41 0.99 3.21
C GLY A 79 -13.89 1.23 2.87
N GLY A 80 -14.79 0.32 3.27
CA GLY A 80 -16.24 0.47 3.08
C GLY A 80 -16.60 0.72 1.62
N ARG A 81 -17.20 1.88 1.31
CA ARG A 81 -17.59 2.23 -0.07
C ARG A 81 -16.43 2.25 -1.08
N LYS A 82 -15.18 2.34 -0.64
CA LYS A 82 -13.99 2.36 -1.53
C LYS A 82 -13.57 0.99 -2.01
N GLN A 83 -14.04 -0.08 -1.35
CA GLN A 83 -13.81 -1.48 -1.72
C GLN A 83 -12.35 -1.74 -2.12
N ILE A 84 -11.43 -1.55 -1.17
CA ILE A 84 -9.98 -1.69 -1.37
C ILE A 84 -9.61 -3.15 -1.11
N ASN A 85 -9.28 -3.89 -2.17
CA ASN A 85 -8.70 -5.23 -2.07
C ASN A 85 -7.17 -5.15 -1.91
N TYR A 86 -6.52 -6.30 -1.75
CA TYR A 86 -5.08 -6.37 -1.53
C TYR A 86 -4.27 -5.71 -2.66
N GLY A 87 -4.62 -5.96 -3.93
CA GLY A 87 -3.95 -5.32 -5.07
C GLY A 87 -4.04 -3.78 -5.03
N ARG A 88 -5.20 -3.22 -4.68
CA ARG A 88 -5.35 -1.77 -4.49
C ARG A 88 -4.56 -1.24 -3.30
N MET A 89 -4.45 -2.01 -2.21
CA MET A 89 -3.58 -1.65 -1.09
C MET A 89 -2.11 -1.64 -1.50
N VAL A 90 -1.66 -2.58 -2.33
CA VAL A 90 -0.29 -2.58 -2.86
C VAL A 90 -0.02 -1.27 -3.64
N TRP A 91 -0.97 -0.77 -4.41
CA TRP A 91 -0.85 0.54 -5.06
C TRP A 91 -0.83 1.72 -4.09
N HIS A 92 -1.37 1.57 -2.88
CA HIS A 92 -1.21 2.59 -1.84
C HIS A 92 0.20 2.64 -1.26
N LEU A 93 0.91 1.50 -1.18
CA LEU A 93 2.32 1.45 -0.75
C LEU A 93 3.22 2.28 -1.65
N GLU A 94 2.85 2.41 -2.93
CA GLU A 94 3.60 3.18 -3.89
C GLU A 94 3.85 4.63 -3.44
N TRP A 95 2.92 5.24 -2.72
CA TRP A 95 3.09 6.61 -2.22
C TRP A 95 4.11 6.74 -1.08
N PHE A 96 4.45 5.65 -0.41
CA PHE A 96 5.30 5.64 0.78
C PHE A 96 6.67 5.00 0.55
N LEU A 97 6.90 4.44 -0.63
CA LEU A 97 8.14 3.79 -1.01
C LEU A 97 8.84 4.58 -2.12
N THR A 98 10.16 4.55 -2.14
CA THR A 98 10.91 4.98 -3.32
C THR A 98 10.57 4.11 -4.52
N ASP A 99 10.88 4.57 -5.73
CA ASP A 99 10.65 3.78 -6.95
C ASP A 99 11.41 2.44 -6.90
N ALA A 100 12.64 2.44 -6.37
CA ALA A 100 13.45 1.23 -6.23
C ALA A 100 12.81 0.22 -5.26
N GLU A 101 12.42 0.66 -4.06
CA GLU A 101 11.80 -0.21 -3.05
C GLU A 101 10.45 -0.76 -3.54
N PHE A 102 9.65 0.06 -4.22
CA PHE A 102 8.37 -0.39 -4.76
C PHE A 102 8.55 -1.43 -5.88
N ASN A 103 9.51 -1.21 -6.79
CA ASN A 103 9.82 -2.16 -7.85
C ASN A 103 10.33 -3.49 -7.28
N GLU A 104 11.22 -3.46 -6.29
CA GLU A 104 11.73 -4.64 -5.61
C GLU A 104 10.62 -5.41 -4.89
N TYR A 105 9.75 -4.67 -4.17
CA TYR A 105 8.58 -5.25 -3.53
C TYR A 105 7.68 -5.97 -4.53
N ILE A 106 7.34 -5.33 -5.65
CA ILE A 106 6.49 -5.93 -6.68
C ILE A 106 7.16 -7.15 -7.32
N ALA A 107 8.44 -7.05 -7.68
CA ALA A 107 9.18 -8.17 -8.28
C ALA A 107 9.17 -9.40 -7.35
N SER A 108 9.42 -9.18 -6.05
CA SER A 108 9.42 -10.25 -5.06
C SER A 108 8.01 -10.80 -4.78
N LEU A 109 6.97 -9.97 -4.83
CA LEU A 109 5.58 -10.40 -4.72
C LEU A 109 5.19 -11.28 -5.92
N VAL A 110 5.48 -10.84 -7.14
CA VAL A 110 5.17 -11.60 -8.37
C VAL A 110 5.91 -12.93 -8.38
N HIS A 111 7.19 -12.96 -7.99
CA HIS A 111 7.96 -14.21 -7.89
C HIS A 111 7.31 -15.20 -6.92
N ARG A 112 7.02 -14.78 -5.68
CA ARG A 112 6.37 -15.65 -4.67
C ARG A 112 5.01 -16.16 -5.11
N LEU A 113 4.26 -15.36 -5.86
CA LEU A 113 2.96 -15.77 -6.38
C LEU A 113 3.09 -16.77 -7.52
N LYS A 114 4.05 -16.59 -8.44
CA LYS A 114 4.33 -17.58 -9.49
C LYS A 114 4.73 -18.93 -8.88
N ASP A 115 5.64 -18.93 -7.91
CA ASP A 115 6.04 -20.16 -7.20
C ASP A 115 4.83 -20.86 -6.55
N GLY A 116 3.89 -20.09 -6.00
CA GLY A 116 2.67 -20.62 -5.38
C GLY A 116 1.65 -21.18 -6.38
N ILE A 117 1.52 -20.58 -7.56
CA ILE A 117 0.60 -21.03 -8.63
C ILE A 117 1.12 -22.31 -9.27
N ASP A 118 2.42 -22.34 -9.62
CA ASP A 118 3.06 -23.48 -10.28
C ASP A 118 3.04 -24.73 -9.39
N GLY A 119 2.95 -24.54 -8.06
CA GLY A 119 2.80 -25.61 -7.09
C GLY A 119 1.36 -26.12 -6.88
N ASN A 120 0.31 -25.36 -7.22
CA ASN A 120 -1.08 -25.73 -6.95
C ASN A 120 -2.10 -24.90 -7.74
N GLU A 121 -2.80 -25.51 -8.71
CA GLU A 121 -3.84 -24.85 -9.53
C GLU A 121 -4.97 -24.19 -8.71
N LYS A 122 -5.25 -24.67 -7.50
CA LYS A 122 -6.28 -24.05 -6.63
C LYS A 122 -5.87 -22.66 -6.12
N VAL A 123 -4.57 -22.34 -6.14
CA VAL A 123 -4.06 -21.01 -5.78
C VAL A 123 -4.44 -19.98 -6.84
N ALA A 124 -4.54 -20.36 -8.12
CA ALA A 124 -4.99 -19.46 -9.18
C ALA A 124 -6.39 -18.89 -8.92
N ALA A 125 -7.32 -19.73 -8.46
CA ALA A 125 -8.69 -19.33 -8.11
C ALA A 125 -8.76 -18.35 -6.92
N VAL A 126 -7.73 -18.35 -6.06
CA VAL A 126 -7.62 -17.48 -4.88
C VAL A 126 -7.03 -16.10 -5.23
N LEU A 127 -6.36 -15.97 -6.39
CA LEU A 127 -5.68 -14.73 -6.81
C LEU A 127 -6.59 -13.74 -7.53
N GLU A 128 -7.68 -14.21 -8.12
CA GLU A 128 -8.65 -13.34 -8.78
C GLU A 128 -9.30 -12.33 -7.79
N PRO A 129 -9.82 -12.75 -6.62
CA PRO A 129 -10.44 -11.83 -5.67
C PRO A 129 -9.44 -10.87 -5.00
N LEU A 130 -8.15 -11.25 -4.94
CA LEU A 130 -7.04 -10.39 -4.47
C LEU A 130 -6.81 -9.17 -5.37
N GLY A 131 -7.36 -9.18 -6.60
CA GLY A 131 -7.11 -8.15 -7.60
C GLY A 131 -5.75 -8.31 -8.29
N PHE A 132 -5.17 -9.51 -8.26
CA PHE A 132 -3.84 -9.75 -8.80
C PHE A 132 -3.81 -9.69 -10.33
N THR A 133 -4.86 -10.13 -11.00
CA THR A 133 -4.99 -9.98 -12.47
C THR A 133 -4.95 -8.51 -12.88
N GLU A 134 -5.65 -7.65 -12.15
CA GLU A 134 -5.65 -6.21 -12.39
C GLU A 134 -4.27 -5.60 -12.09
N LEU A 135 -3.66 -6.00 -10.97
CA LEU A 135 -2.30 -5.57 -10.62
C LEU A 135 -1.32 -5.96 -11.73
N SER A 136 -1.29 -7.23 -12.15
CA SER A 136 -0.40 -7.74 -13.20
C SER A 136 -0.59 -7.01 -14.54
N ASN A 137 -1.84 -6.76 -14.95
CA ASN A 137 -2.13 -6.01 -16.16
C ASN A 137 -1.61 -4.56 -16.08
N GLN A 138 -1.74 -3.92 -14.93
CA GLN A 138 -1.21 -2.57 -14.71
C GLN A 138 0.32 -2.55 -14.67
N LEU A 139 0.96 -3.57 -14.10
CA LEU A 139 2.42 -3.73 -14.13
C LEU A 139 2.93 -3.93 -15.55
N ALA A 140 2.27 -4.79 -16.35
CA ALA A 140 2.60 -5.01 -17.75
C ALA A 140 2.50 -3.72 -18.57
N ARG A 141 1.47 -2.90 -18.35
CA ARG A 141 1.32 -1.58 -18.98
C ARG A 141 2.39 -0.59 -18.54
N ARG A 142 2.82 -0.64 -17.29
CA ARG A 142 3.77 0.32 -16.71
C ARG A 142 5.22 0.02 -17.06
N TRP A 143 5.59 -1.26 -17.18
CA TRP A 143 6.96 -1.70 -17.44
C TRP A 143 7.15 -2.39 -18.79
N GLY A 144 6.11 -2.49 -19.62
CA GLY A 144 6.20 -3.05 -20.97
C GLY A 144 6.59 -4.53 -21.00
N VAL A 145 6.33 -5.27 -19.92
CA VAL A 145 6.60 -6.72 -19.85
C VAL A 145 5.36 -7.44 -20.33
N ASN A 146 5.42 -7.98 -21.56
CA ASN A 146 4.49 -9.01 -22.05
C ASN A 146 4.73 -10.33 -21.32
#